data_AF-A0A922VDP2-F1
#
_entry.id   AF-A0A922VDP2-F1
#
_cell.length_a   1.000
_cell.length_b   1.000
_cell.length_c   1.000
_cell.angle_alpha   90.00
_cell.angle_beta   90.00
_cell.angle_gamma   90.00
#
_symmetry.space_group_name_H-M   'P 1'
#
loop_
_entity.id
_entity.type
_entity.pdbx_description
1 polymer ?
#
loop_
_entity_poly.entity_id
_entity_poly.type
_entity_poly.pdbx_seq_one_letter_code
_entity_poly.pdbx_strand_id
1 'polypeptide(L)'
;MQRPASIIRFEQFYAGHIGIGLAGSFVALFGPESAARAQATEAVGPWLIPAVLGLAVVTQVALWYLIARRASAVAKWVLVAFTAVNMIGLAFLMFGFATGIGAEARSAAGSAASVIASALLLVAVAHLFRADAKVWFGEGRTVA
;
A
#
# COMPACT_ATOMS: atom_id res chain seq x y z
N MET A 1 -17.01 -19.86 10.82
CA MET A 1 -15.62 -20.17 10.46
C MET A 1 -14.70 -19.27 11.26
N GLN A 2 -13.78 -19.83 12.05
CA GLN A 2 -12.82 -19.05 12.82
C GLN A 2 -11.73 -18.52 11.86
N ARG A 3 -11.45 -17.22 11.90
CA ARG A 3 -10.46 -16.60 11.01
C ARG A 3 -9.05 -17.04 11.44
N PRO A 4 -8.18 -17.49 10.51
CA PRO A 4 -6.83 -17.91 10.87
C PRO A 4 -6.00 -16.78 11.45
N ALA A 5 -5.02 -17.12 12.29
CA ALA A 5 -4.12 -16.16 12.90
C ALA A 5 -3.30 -15.37 11.85
N SER A 6 -2.94 -15.98 10.72
CA SER A 6 -2.27 -15.28 9.61
C SER A 6 -3.12 -14.16 9.02
N ILE A 7 -4.42 -14.38 8.85
CA ILE A 7 -5.34 -13.38 8.29
C ILE A 7 -5.50 -12.21 9.28
N ILE A 8 -5.56 -12.49 10.59
CA ILE A 8 -5.61 -11.43 11.61
C ILE A 8 -4.33 -10.57 11.58
N ARG A 9 -3.15 -11.21 11.50
CA ARG A 9 -1.87 -10.48 11.39
C ARG A 9 -1.80 -9.68 10.09
N PHE A 10 -2.25 -10.25 8.97
CA PHE A 10 -2.38 -9.52 7.71
C PHE A 10 -3.18 -8.23 7.91
N GLU A 11 -4.33 -8.27 8.57
CA GLU A 11 -5.12 -7.05 8.81
C GLU A 11 -4.40 -6.00 9.62
N GLN A 12 -3.70 -6.41 10.69
CA GLN A 12 -2.95 -5.49 11.54
C GLN A 12 -1.85 -4.77 10.76
N PHE A 13 -1.06 -5.51 9.99
CA PHE A 13 0.01 -4.93 9.17
C PHE A 13 -0.54 -4.11 8.00
N TYR A 14 -1.62 -4.56 7.36
CA TYR A 14 -2.25 -3.85 6.26
C TYR A 14 -2.91 -2.55 6.71
N ALA A 15 -3.57 -2.55 7.88
CA ALA A 15 -4.10 -1.33 8.49
C ALA A 15 -2.98 -0.36 8.88
N GLY A 16 -1.86 -0.87 9.40
CA GLY A 16 -0.66 -0.07 9.65
C GLY A 16 -0.10 0.55 8.38
N HIS A 17 0.00 -0.20 7.28
CA HIS A 17 0.40 0.29 5.96
C HIS A 17 -0.51 1.43 5.49
N ILE A 18 -1.83 1.26 5.56
CA ILE A 18 -2.80 2.29 5.18
C ILE A 18 -2.60 3.54 6.04
N GLY A 19 -2.54 3.38 7.37
CA GLY A 19 -2.41 4.50 8.31
C GLY A 19 -1.15 5.32 8.07
N ILE A 20 0.01 4.66 7.93
CA ILE A 20 1.29 5.35 7.68
C ILE A 20 1.31 5.95 6.28
N GLY A 21 0.80 5.26 5.27
CA GLY A 21 0.72 5.77 3.90
C GLY A 21 -0.14 7.03 3.81
N LEU A 22 -1.26 7.06 4.53
CA LEU A 22 -2.14 8.23 4.61
C LEU A 22 -1.49 9.39 5.37
N ALA A 23 -0.85 9.11 6.50
CA ALA A 23 -0.10 10.13 7.25
C ALA A 23 1.02 10.75 6.38
N GLY A 24 1.79 9.92 5.68
CA GLY A 24 2.81 10.38 4.74
C GLY A 24 2.23 11.20 3.59
N SER A 25 1.10 10.77 3.04
CA SER A 25 0.38 11.52 1.99
C SER A 25 -0.11 12.88 2.49
N PHE A 26 -0.65 12.93 3.71
CA PHE A 26 -1.11 14.17 4.35
C PHE A 26 0.04 15.15 4.55
N VAL A 27 1.16 14.70 5.10
CA VAL A 27 2.37 15.53 5.26
C VAL A 27 2.86 16.04 3.91
N ALA A 28 2.86 15.20 2.88
CA ALA A 28 3.26 15.62 1.55
C ALA A 28 2.30 16.66 0.92
N LEU A 29 1.00 16.63 1.25
CA LEU A 29 -0.02 17.52 0.68
C LEU A 29 -0.10 18.86 1.40
N PHE A 30 -0.02 18.84 2.73
CA PHE A 30 -0.27 20.00 3.58
C PHE A 30 0.99 20.51 4.29
N GLY A 31 2.15 19.88 4.05
CA GLY A 31 3.41 20.27 4.65
C GLY A 31 4.01 21.55 4.04
N PRO A 32 5.12 22.04 4.61
CA PRO A 32 5.81 23.26 4.16
C PRO A 32 6.30 23.20 2.71
N GLU A 33 6.53 21.99 2.19
CA GLU A 33 7.02 21.72 0.82
C GLU A 33 5.89 21.66 -0.23
N SER A 34 4.64 21.94 0.17
CA SER A 34 3.45 21.88 -0.70
C SER A 34 3.44 22.93 -1.84
N ALA A 35 4.31 23.94 -1.80
CA ALA A 35 4.39 25.00 -2.82
C ALA A 35 4.67 24.45 -4.24
N ALA A 36 5.51 23.41 -4.37
CA ALA A 36 5.76 22.73 -5.64
C ALA A 36 4.51 21.99 -6.19
N ARG A 37 3.57 21.62 -5.31
CA ARG A 37 2.31 20.96 -5.69
C ARG A 37 1.21 21.93 -6.10
N ALA A 38 1.24 23.17 -5.65
CA ALA A 38 0.30 24.20 -6.10
C ALA A 38 0.35 24.34 -7.63
N GLN A 39 1.56 24.34 -8.20
CA GLN A 39 1.79 24.41 -9.64
C GLN A 39 1.32 23.15 -10.39
N ALA A 40 1.55 21.96 -9.82
CA ALA A 40 1.05 20.71 -10.40
C ALA A 40 -0.49 20.62 -10.36
N THR A 41 -1.12 21.16 -9.32
CA THR A 41 -2.58 21.17 -9.13
C THR A 41 -3.28 22.10 -10.12
N GLU A 42 -2.66 23.23 -10.48
CA GLU A 42 -3.16 24.09 -11.56
C GLU A 42 -3.17 23.38 -12.92
N ALA A 43 -2.17 22.55 -13.21
CA ALA A 43 -2.06 21.86 -14.50
C ALA A 43 -3.09 20.76 -14.71
N VAL A 44 -3.55 20.10 -13.64
CA VAL A 44 -4.47 18.94 -13.72
C VAL A 44 -5.85 19.19 -13.11
N GLY A 45 -6.06 20.35 -12.51
CA GLY A 45 -7.29 20.75 -11.83
C GLY A 45 -7.35 20.34 -10.36
N PRO A 46 -8.07 21.10 -9.51
CA PRO A 46 -8.07 20.95 -8.06
C PRO A 46 -8.73 19.65 -7.54
N TRP A 47 -9.49 18.95 -8.40
CA TRP A 47 -10.24 17.76 -8.03
C TRP A 47 -9.48 16.45 -8.26
N LEU A 48 -8.43 16.44 -9.11
CA LEU A 48 -7.79 15.18 -9.52
C LEU A 48 -7.05 14.52 -8.36
N ILE A 49 -6.22 15.28 -7.63
CA ILE A 49 -5.46 14.75 -6.50
C ILE A 49 -6.36 14.13 -5.43
N PRO A 50 -7.40 14.82 -4.90
CA PRO A 50 -8.29 14.21 -3.91
C PRO A 50 -9.08 13.03 -4.49
N ALA A 51 -9.47 13.06 -5.77
CA ALA A 51 -10.16 11.93 -6.41
C ALA A 51 -9.27 10.67 -6.50
N VAL A 52 -8.00 10.83 -6.90
CA VAL A 52 -7.04 9.72 -6.96
C VAL A 52 -6.75 9.15 -5.58
N LEU A 53 -6.59 10.01 -4.57
CA LEU A 53 -6.39 9.56 -3.18
C LEU A 53 -7.63 8.82 -2.65
N GLY A 54 -8.82 9.36 -2.89
CA GLY A 54 -10.08 8.70 -2.54
C GLY A 54 -10.21 7.33 -3.18
N LEU A 55 -9.94 7.24 -4.49
CA LEU A 55 -9.95 5.97 -5.22
C LEU A 55 -8.93 4.97 -4.66
N ALA A 56 -7.72 5.43 -4.33
CA ALA A 56 -6.69 4.59 -3.73
C ALA A 56 -7.14 4.02 -2.38
N VAL A 57 -7.73 4.84 -1.51
CA VAL A 57 -8.26 4.40 -0.20
C VAL A 57 -9.39 3.38 -0.39
N VAL A 58 -10.37 3.68 -1.26
CA VAL A 58 -11.48 2.77 -1.54
C VAL A 58 -10.96 1.43 -2.06
N THR A 59 -9.99 1.45 -2.97
CA THR A 59 -9.37 0.24 -3.51
C THR A 59 -8.68 -0.59 -2.42
N GLN A 60 -7.91 0.05 -1.53
CA GLN A 60 -7.26 -0.65 -0.43
C GLN A 60 -8.25 -1.28 0.54
N VAL A 61 -9.30 -0.55 0.94
CA VAL A 61 -10.35 -1.06 1.83
C VAL A 61 -11.13 -2.20 1.18
N ALA A 62 -11.42 -2.10 -0.13
CA ALA A 62 -12.09 -3.16 -0.88
C ALA A 62 -11.25 -4.43 -0.92
N LEU A 63 -9.94 -4.33 -1.20
CA LEU A 63 -9.04 -5.48 -1.18
C LEU A 63 -8.95 -6.11 0.21
N TRP A 64 -8.82 -5.30 1.26
CA TRP A 64 -8.86 -5.78 2.64
C TRP A 64 -10.13 -6.59 2.92
N TYR A 65 -11.30 -6.03 2.60
CA TYR A 65 -12.58 -6.71 2.82
C TYR A 65 -12.67 -8.03 2.05
N LEU A 66 -12.31 -8.03 0.76
CA LEU A 66 -12.37 -9.24 -0.09
C LEU A 66 -11.44 -10.35 0.41
N ILE A 67 -10.27 -10.01 0.91
CA ILE A 67 -9.29 -10.97 1.44
C ILE A 67 -9.73 -11.47 2.82
N ALA A 68 -10.02 -10.54 3.74
CA ALA A 68 -10.24 -10.83 5.15
C ALA A 68 -11.64 -11.41 5.45
N ARG A 69 -12.67 -11.03 4.68
CA ARG A 69 -14.07 -11.42 4.91
C ARG A 69 -14.61 -12.39 3.88
N ARG A 70 -14.18 -12.29 2.62
CA ARG A 70 -14.68 -13.12 1.51
C ARG A 70 -13.73 -14.22 1.06
N ALA A 71 -12.54 -14.31 1.66
CA ALA A 71 -11.52 -15.31 1.31
C ALA A 71 -11.22 -15.38 -0.21
N SER A 72 -11.21 -14.22 -0.88
CA SER A 72 -11.02 -14.18 -2.34
C SER A 72 -9.55 -14.36 -2.73
N ALA A 73 -9.25 -15.46 -3.42
CA ALA A 73 -7.92 -15.72 -3.99
C ALA A 73 -7.56 -14.71 -5.10
N VAL A 74 -8.55 -14.23 -5.86
CA VAL A 74 -8.34 -13.20 -6.89
C VAL A 74 -7.85 -11.90 -6.23
N ALA A 75 -8.51 -11.47 -5.15
CA ALA A 75 -8.11 -10.26 -4.42
C ALA A 75 -6.69 -10.37 -3.83
N LYS A 76 -6.30 -11.56 -3.36
CA LYS A 76 -4.92 -11.83 -2.93
C LYS A 76 -3.92 -11.57 -4.06
N TRP A 77 -4.15 -12.09 -5.26
CA TRP A 77 -3.25 -11.88 -6.40
C TRP A 77 -3.23 -10.45 -6.90
N VAL A 78 -4.37 -9.75 -6.88
CA VAL A 78 -4.42 -8.31 -7.18
C VAL A 78 -3.57 -7.52 -6.17
N LEU A 79 -3.69 -7.83 -4.88
CA LEU A 79 -2.87 -7.17 -3.86
C LEU A 79 -1.39 -7.46 -4.08
N VAL A 80 -1.02 -8.69 -4.44
CA VAL A 80 0.37 -9.06 -4.76
C VAL A 80 0.90 -8.25 -5.95
N ALA A 81 0.10 -8.05 -7.00
CA ALA A 81 0.47 -7.22 -8.14
C ALA A 81 0.70 -5.75 -7.72
N PHE A 82 -0.18 -5.19 -6.89
CA PHE A 82 0.01 -3.84 -6.35
C PHE A 82 1.23 -3.72 -5.45
N THR A 83 1.53 -4.75 -4.65
CA THR A 83 2.77 -4.80 -3.87
C THR A 83 3.99 -4.82 -4.79
N ALA A 84 3.97 -5.57 -5.89
CA ALA A 84 5.08 -5.56 -6.85
C ALA A 84 5.30 -4.16 -7.46
N VAL A 85 4.23 -3.47 -7.87
CA VAL A 85 4.32 -2.08 -8.36
C VAL A 85 4.84 -1.14 -7.28
N ASN A 86 4.40 -1.30 -6.03
CA ASN A 86 4.90 -0.53 -4.90
C ASN A 86 6.40 -0.76 -4.65
N MET A 87 6.88 -1.99 -4.77
CA MET A 87 8.33 -2.30 -4.65
C MET A 87 9.15 -1.66 -5.78
N ILE A 88 8.61 -1.58 -7.00
CA ILE A 88 9.26 -0.86 -8.10
C ILE A 88 9.38 0.63 -7.75
N GLY A 89 8.30 1.24 -7.24
CA GLY A 89 8.33 2.64 -6.76
C GLY A 89 9.35 2.86 -5.64
N LEU A 90 9.43 1.92 -4.68
CA LEU A 90 10.42 1.94 -3.61
C LEU A 90 11.85 1.83 -4.16
N ALA A 91 12.09 0.99 -5.17
CA ALA A 91 13.39 0.86 -5.80
C ALA A 91 13.82 2.16 -6.48
N PHE A 92 12.91 2.86 -7.17
CA PHE A 92 13.17 4.19 -7.73
C PHE A 92 13.49 5.22 -6.65
N LEU A 93 12.78 5.19 -5.52
CA LEU A 93 13.08 6.06 -4.38
C LEU A 93 14.50 5.80 -3.85
N MET A 94 14.89 4.53 -3.68
CA MET A 94 16.22 4.15 -3.21
C MET A 94 17.32 4.53 -4.22
N PHE A 95 17.07 4.36 -5.52
CA PHE A 95 17.97 4.81 -6.57
C PHE A 95 18.17 6.33 -6.54
N GLY A 96 17.11 7.10 -6.29
CA GLY A 96 17.20 8.55 -6.07
C GLY A 96 18.05 8.91 -4.86
N PHE A 97 18.00 8.13 -3.77
CA PHE A 97 18.91 8.32 -2.63
C PHE A 97 20.37 8.04 -2.97
N ALA A 98 20.65 6.98 -3.71
CA ALA A 98 22.01 6.62 -4.09
C ALA A 98 22.64 7.60 -5.08
N THR A 99 21.85 8.20 -5.97
CA THR A 99 22.33 9.06 -7.07
C THR A 99 22.18 10.56 -6.80
N GLY A 100 21.43 10.95 -5.78
CA GLY A 100 21.09 12.36 -5.50
C GLY A 100 19.97 12.94 -6.38
N ILE A 101 19.49 12.19 -7.39
CA ILE A 101 18.45 12.67 -8.32
C ILE A 101 17.15 13.00 -7.58
N GLY A 102 16.66 14.24 -7.73
CA GLY A 102 15.41 14.69 -7.11
C GLY A 102 15.49 14.87 -5.59
N ALA A 103 16.68 15.10 -5.02
CA ALA A 103 16.86 15.37 -3.58
C ALA A 103 16.05 16.59 -3.09
N GLU A 104 15.89 17.56 -3.98
CA GLU A 104 15.29 18.88 -3.73
C GLU A 104 13.77 18.81 -3.53
N ALA A 105 13.14 17.77 -4.07
CA ALA A 105 11.69 17.52 -3.98
C ALA A 105 11.35 16.41 -2.96
N ARG A 106 12.32 15.93 -2.19
CA ARG A 106 12.15 14.79 -1.27
C ARG A 106 12.08 15.24 0.18
N SER A 107 10.90 15.08 0.77
CA SER A 107 10.74 15.12 2.23
C SER A 107 11.39 13.90 2.88
N ALA A 108 12.28 14.13 3.85
CA ALA A 108 12.87 13.05 4.67
C ALA A 108 11.79 12.26 5.41
N ALA A 109 10.79 12.96 5.99
CA ALA A 109 9.67 12.34 6.69
C ALA A 109 8.76 11.55 5.74
N GLY A 110 8.43 12.10 4.56
CA GLY A 110 7.63 11.41 3.55
C GLY A 110 8.32 10.15 2.99
N SER A 111 9.65 10.21 2.83
CA SER A 111 10.46 9.06 2.40
C SER A 111 10.49 7.96 3.46
N ALA A 112 10.71 8.32 4.73
CA ALA A 112 10.68 7.37 5.83
C ALA A 112 9.30 6.70 5.97
N ALA A 113 8.21 7.48 5.90
CA ALA A 113 6.85 6.95 5.92
C ALA A 113 6.60 5.97 4.76
N SER A 114 7.10 6.28 3.55
CA SER A 114 6.98 5.41 2.38
C SER A 114 7.71 4.08 2.58
N VAL A 115 8.93 4.11 3.11
CA VAL A 115 9.72 2.89 3.40
C VAL A 115 9.02 2.02 4.45
N ILE A 116 8.56 2.62 5.55
CA ILE A 116 7.88 1.90 6.63
C ILE A 116 6.56 1.31 6.12
N ALA A 117 5.75 2.09 5.39
CA ALA A 117 4.50 1.62 4.83
C ALA A 117 4.72 0.46 3.85
N SER A 118 5.77 0.52 3.04
CA SER A 118 6.12 -0.54 2.08
C SER A 118 6.56 -1.82 2.79
N ALA A 119 7.34 -1.70 3.87
CA ALA A 119 7.75 -2.85 4.70
C ALA A 119 6.53 -3.52 5.35
N LEU A 120 5.60 -2.73 5.90
CA LEU A 120 4.35 -3.24 6.48
C LEU A 120 3.49 -3.96 5.43
N LEU A 121 3.39 -3.40 4.21
CA LEU A 121 2.67 -4.04 3.10
C LEU A 121 3.30 -5.39 2.74
N LEU A 122 4.63 -5.44 2.65
CA LEU A 122 5.35 -6.67 2.30
C LEU A 122 5.12 -7.76 3.36
N VAL A 123 5.20 -7.40 4.65
CA VAL A 123 4.92 -8.32 5.76
C VAL A 123 3.46 -8.79 5.74
N ALA A 124 2.52 -7.87 5.47
CA ALA A 124 1.11 -8.22 5.33
C ALA A 124 0.90 -9.26 4.21
N VAL A 125 1.46 -9.01 3.03
CA VAL A 125 1.33 -9.93 1.89
C VAL A 125 2.02 -11.27 2.15
N ALA A 126 3.18 -11.29 2.80
CA ALA A 126 3.85 -12.53 3.18
C ALA A 126 2.96 -13.43 4.08
N HIS A 127 2.14 -12.83 4.94
CA HIS A 127 1.18 -13.56 5.76
C HIS A 127 0.09 -14.26 4.94
N LEU A 128 -0.25 -13.79 3.74
CA LEU A 128 -1.25 -14.41 2.84
C LEU A 128 -0.76 -15.71 2.19
N PHE A 129 0.54 -16.01 2.27
CA PHE A 129 1.14 -17.23 1.73
C PHE A 129 1.42 -18.30 2.80
N ARG A 130 1.09 -18.04 4.06
CA ARG A 130 1.22 -19.04 5.13
C ARG A 130 0.24 -20.20 4.91
N ALA A 131 0.59 -21.37 5.45
CA ALA A 131 -0.19 -22.61 5.24
C ALA A 131 -1.65 -22.46 5.67
N ASP A 132 -1.91 -21.78 6.78
CA ASP A 132 -3.25 -21.50 7.30
C ASP A 132 -4.04 -20.51 6.42
N ALA A 133 -3.36 -19.55 5.80
CA ALA A 133 -3.97 -18.64 4.81
C ALA A 133 -4.32 -19.37 3.51
N LYS A 134 -3.48 -20.30 3.03
CA LYS A 134 -3.79 -21.09 1.83
C LYS A 134 -5.09 -21.88 1.97
N VAL A 135 -5.29 -22.52 3.12
CA VAL A 135 -6.54 -23.23 3.45
C VAL A 135 -7.73 -22.28 3.46
N TRP A 136 -7.55 -21.06 4.00
CA TRP A 136 -8.59 -20.03 3.98
C TRP A 136 -9.04 -19.66 2.56
N PHE A 137 -8.11 -19.52 1.63
CA PHE A 137 -8.41 -19.27 0.20
C PHE A 137 -8.90 -20.50 -0.57
N GLY A 138 -8.98 -21.67 0.08
CA GLY A 138 -9.33 -22.94 -0.57
C GLY A 138 -8.21 -23.51 -1.45
N GLU A 139 -6.99 -22.96 -1.36
CA GLU A 139 -5.78 -23.43 -2.02
C GLU A 139 -5.26 -24.66 -1.27
N GLY A 140 -5.66 -25.86 -1.69
CA GLY A 140 -5.28 -27.12 -1.01
C GLY A 140 -6.31 -28.24 -1.12
N ARG A 141 -7.49 -27.96 -1.66
CA ARG A 141 -8.43 -29.00 -2.09
C ARG A 141 -8.06 -29.43 -3.51
N THR A 142 -7.12 -30.35 -3.64
CA THR A 142 -7.02 -31.18 -4.83
C THR A 142 -8.34 -31.95 -4.92
N VAL A 143 -9.16 -31.59 -5.90
CA VAL A 143 -10.23 -32.46 -6.40
C VAL A 143 -9.55 -33.77 -6.82
N ALA A 144 -9.86 -34.83 -6.07
CA ALA A 144 -9.60 -36.21 -6.47
C ALA A 144 -10.65 -36.63 -7.50
#